data_AF-A0A3S5J8U0-F1
#
_entry.id   AF-A0A3S5J8U0-F1
#
_cell.length_a   1.000
_cell.length_b   1.000
_cell.length_c   1.000
_cell.angle_alpha   90.00
_cell.angle_beta   90.00
_cell.angle_gamma   90.00
#
_symmetry.space_group_name_H-M   'P 1'
#
loop_
_entity.id
_entity.type
_entity.pdbx_description
1 polymer ?
#
loop_
_entity_poly.entity_id
_entity_poly.type
_entity_poly.pdbx_seq_one_letter_code
_entity_poly.pdbx_strand_id
1 'polypeptide(L)'
;MIPSTRLADCFFTPFVLMTLFLAIGVGGTLVGCESAKKTFSTPPAVKLQQDGDHEFKWGRYESAAAFYKQILDRQPGNPDALEMYGRCMLELDRPAEAADVFLTATAHRPGDRSLLFLLARAEFASGDYDRSFQLMRTWAIDNDDPEAWLLLAGFATELDDPDNARDAIERAIELDATGSAAAYLAAADLAERLGDTDLALRRLRQAYGIEAENAVIADRLREYGEVPGPTVVLPPGV
;
A
#
# COMPACT_ATOMS: atom_id res chain seq x y z
N MET A 1 10.95 -40.12 47.95
CA MET A 1 10.37 -39.09 47.06
C MET A 1 9.12 -38.57 47.75
N ILE A 2 9.19 -37.35 48.28
CA ILE A 2 8.19 -36.73 49.15
C ILE A 2 7.38 -35.71 48.32
N PRO A 3 6.05 -35.62 48.50
CA PRO A 3 5.19 -34.68 47.77
C PRO A 3 4.90 -33.36 48.52
N SER A 4 4.27 -32.46 47.76
CA SER A 4 3.75 -31.10 48.00
C SER A 4 3.12 -30.72 49.35
N THR A 5 3.30 -29.44 49.75
CA THR A 5 2.37 -28.60 50.55
C THR A 5 2.69 -27.10 50.26
N ARG A 6 1.88 -26.34 49.51
CA ARG A 6 0.77 -25.42 49.89
C ARG A 6 1.02 -24.40 51.03
N LEU A 7 1.08 -23.13 50.60
CA LEU A 7 0.40 -21.91 51.05
C LEU A 7 0.23 -21.66 52.57
N ALA A 8 0.86 -20.59 53.05
CA ALA A 8 0.63 -19.98 54.34
C ALA A 8 -0.05 -18.61 54.15
N ASP A 9 -1.34 -18.55 54.48
CA ASP A 9 -2.07 -17.32 54.84
C ASP A 9 -2.03 -17.20 56.36
N CYS A 10 -1.70 -16.03 56.89
CA CYS A 10 -1.78 -15.78 58.33
C CYS A 10 -1.90 -14.28 58.67
N PHE A 11 -2.95 -13.97 59.45
CA PHE A 11 -3.05 -12.90 60.48
C PHE A 11 -3.30 -11.47 59.92
N PHE A 12 -4.15 -10.60 60.48
CA PHE A 12 -4.88 -10.56 61.75
C PHE A 12 -5.90 -9.40 61.69
N THR A 13 -7.11 -9.58 62.24
CA THR A 13 -7.97 -8.52 62.84
C THR A 13 -8.07 -8.88 64.35
N PRO A 14 -8.62 -8.09 65.32
CA PRO A 14 -9.76 -7.16 65.26
C PRO A 14 -9.74 -5.99 66.31
N PHE A 15 -10.94 -5.50 66.72
CA PHE A 15 -11.32 -4.50 67.77
C PHE A 15 -11.45 -3.03 67.30
N VAL A 16 -12.61 -2.36 67.19
CA VAL A 16 -13.89 -2.21 67.96
C VAL A 16 -13.88 -1.05 68.98
N LEU A 17 -14.80 -0.10 68.71
CA LEU A 17 -15.57 0.82 69.58
C LEU A 17 -15.06 2.23 69.99
N MET A 18 -16.02 3.18 69.83
CA MET A 18 -16.49 4.21 70.78
C MET A 18 -16.33 5.72 70.44
N THR A 19 -17.51 6.37 70.41
CA THR A 19 -17.90 7.73 70.85
C THR A 19 -17.56 9.00 70.03
N LEU A 20 -18.60 9.49 69.33
CA LEU A 20 -19.31 10.77 69.54
C LEU A 20 -18.56 11.94 70.20
N PHE A 21 -18.36 13.06 69.49
CA PHE A 21 -18.73 14.42 69.93
C PHE A 21 -18.67 15.45 68.78
N LEU A 22 -19.54 16.44 68.92
CA LEU A 22 -19.99 17.55 68.08
C LEU A 22 -18.91 18.65 67.83
N ALA A 23 -18.84 19.26 66.63
CA ALA A 23 -18.75 20.73 66.45
C ALA A 23 -18.58 21.20 64.98
N ILE A 24 -19.54 22.05 64.61
CA ILE A 24 -19.70 23.03 63.53
C ILE A 24 -18.41 23.65 62.94
N GLY A 25 -18.41 23.85 61.62
CA GLY A 25 -17.48 24.75 60.92
C GLY A 25 -17.81 24.92 59.43
N VAL A 26 -18.73 25.85 59.12
CA VAL A 26 -19.03 26.30 57.76
C VAL A 26 -17.85 27.12 57.23
N GLY A 27 -17.29 26.71 56.09
CA GLY A 27 -16.20 27.42 55.42
C GLY A 27 -16.16 27.06 53.95
N GLY A 28 -17.08 27.66 53.18
CA GLY A 28 -17.09 27.55 51.73
C GLY A 28 -15.85 28.21 51.13
N THR A 29 -15.08 27.43 50.37
CA THR A 29 -14.33 27.94 49.25
C THR A 29 -14.65 27.05 48.07
N LEU A 30 -15.24 27.67 47.04
CA LEU A 30 -15.44 27.05 45.74
C LEU A 30 -14.05 26.70 45.20
N VAL A 31 -13.68 25.42 45.28
CA VAL A 31 -12.63 24.86 44.44
C VAL A 31 -13.17 25.00 43.02
N GLY A 32 -12.75 26.06 42.34
CA GLY A 32 -12.86 26.15 40.90
C GLY A 32 -12.12 24.93 40.34
N CYS A 33 -12.87 23.96 39.83
CA CYS A 33 -12.34 22.97 38.91
C CYS A 33 -11.91 23.73 37.66
N GLU A 34 -10.69 24.27 37.69
CA GLU A 34 -9.98 24.69 36.49
C GLU A 34 -9.79 23.41 35.68
N SER A 35 -10.66 23.24 34.69
CA SER A 35 -10.57 22.17 33.71
C SER A 35 -9.25 22.35 33.00
N ALA A 36 -8.21 21.71 33.53
CA ALA A 36 -6.96 21.49 32.86
C ALA A 36 -7.32 20.70 31.60
N LYS A 37 -7.52 21.44 30.50
CA LYS A 37 -7.55 20.89 29.16
C LYS A 37 -6.26 20.08 29.07
N LYS A 38 -6.37 18.76 29.20
CA LYS A 38 -5.29 17.85 28.86
C LYS A 38 -5.00 18.13 27.40
N THR A 39 -3.99 18.94 27.15
CA THR A 39 -3.36 19.06 25.86
C THR A 39 -2.79 17.68 25.60
N PHE A 40 -3.55 16.87 24.87
CA PHE A 40 -3.02 15.70 24.21
C PHE A 40 -2.01 16.24 23.20
N SER A 41 -0.77 16.43 23.64
CA SER A 41 0.32 16.73 22.74
C SER A 41 0.53 15.49 21.90
N THR A 42 0.12 15.56 20.63
CA THR A 42 0.53 14.58 19.62
C THR A 42 2.04 14.40 19.70
N PRO A 43 2.55 13.15 19.72
CA PRO A 43 3.98 12.91 19.70
C PRO A 43 4.63 13.70 18.55
N PRO A 44 5.82 14.30 18.74
CA PRO A 44 6.40 15.18 17.72
C PRO A 44 6.51 14.54 16.33
N ALA A 45 6.83 13.24 16.27
CA ALA A 45 6.89 12.48 15.01
C ALA A 45 5.53 12.36 14.32
N VAL A 46 4.46 12.09 15.07
CA VAL A 46 3.09 11.98 14.53
C VAL A 46 2.62 13.31 13.96
N LYS A 47 2.93 14.42 14.64
CA LYS A 47 2.60 15.75 14.12
C LYS A 47 3.36 16.06 12.84
N LEU A 48 4.66 15.78 12.79
CA LEU A 48 5.47 15.98 11.59
C LEU A 48 4.97 15.16 10.41
N GLN A 49 4.53 13.92 10.66
CA GLN A 49 3.94 13.07 9.64
C GLN A 49 2.62 13.68 9.12
N GLN A 50 1.73 14.13 10.01
CA GLN A 50 0.48 14.79 9.62
C GLN A 50 0.71 16.08 8.81
N ASP A 51 1.67 16.90 9.22
CA ASP A 51 2.03 18.13 8.50
C ASP A 51 2.63 17.80 7.12
N GLY A 52 3.49 16.77 7.04
CA GLY A 52 4.03 16.25 5.77
C GLY A 52 2.96 15.71 4.83
N ASP A 53 2.06 14.86 5.34
CA ASP A 53 0.97 14.27 4.57
C ASP A 53 0.01 15.34 4.04
N HIS A 54 -0.24 16.38 4.84
CA HIS A 54 -1.05 17.53 4.42
C HIS A 54 -0.42 18.28 3.25
N GLU A 55 0.87 18.60 3.35
CA GLU A 55 1.60 19.32 2.32
C GLU A 55 1.75 18.48 1.04
N PHE A 56 1.98 17.18 1.17
CA PHE A 56 2.02 16.24 0.06
C PHE A 56 0.69 16.24 -0.70
N LYS A 57 -0.43 16.14 0.03
CA LYS A 57 -1.76 16.14 -0.57
C LYS A 57 -2.02 17.42 -1.36
N TRP A 58 -1.49 18.56 -0.92
CA TRP A 58 -1.65 19.87 -1.59
C TRP A 58 -0.60 20.14 -2.67
N GLY A 59 0.20 19.14 -3.05
CA GLY A 59 1.20 19.26 -4.11
C GLY A 59 2.41 20.10 -3.74
N ARG A 60 2.63 20.37 -2.45
CA ARG A 60 3.77 21.14 -1.94
C ARG A 60 4.91 20.20 -1.57
N TYR A 61 5.43 19.53 -2.58
CA TYR A 61 6.32 18.38 -2.39
C TYR A 61 7.65 18.74 -1.73
N GLU A 62 8.21 19.94 -1.96
CA GLU A 62 9.43 20.39 -1.26
C GLU A 62 9.19 20.57 0.24
N SER A 63 8.02 21.12 0.60
CA SER A 63 7.61 21.32 2.00
C SER A 63 7.36 19.97 2.68
N ALA A 64 6.63 19.07 2.01
CA ALA A 64 6.40 17.71 2.49
C ALA A 64 7.72 16.96 2.71
N ALA A 65 8.64 17.01 1.75
CA ALA A 65 9.97 16.41 1.86
C ALA A 65 10.75 16.95 3.07
N ALA A 66 10.64 18.24 3.37
CA ALA A 66 11.29 18.83 4.55
C ALA A 66 10.72 18.29 5.87
N PHE A 67 9.41 18.02 5.96
CA PHE A 67 8.81 17.38 7.12
C PHE A 67 9.25 15.93 7.28
N TYR A 68 9.21 15.13 6.22
CA TYR A 68 9.67 13.74 6.27
C TYR A 68 11.17 13.63 6.57
N LYS A 69 11.99 14.54 6.03
CA LYS A 69 13.41 14.61 6.36
C LYS A 69 13.66 14.83 7.85
N GLN A 70 12.88 15.70 8.51
CA GLN A 70 12.98 15.86 9.96
C GLN A 70 12.59 14.61 10.76
N ILE A 71 11.72 13.76 10.22
CA ILE A 71 11.42 12.44 10.82
C ILE A 71 12.63 11.53 10.65
N LEU A 72 13.20 11.47 9.44
CA LEU A 72 14.37 10.65 9.12
C LEU A 72 15.63 11.08 9.90
N ASP A 73 15.81 12.38 10.17
CA ASP A 73 16.91 12.88 11.02
C ASP A 73 16.85 12.30 12.45
N ARG A 74 15.64 11.95 12.92
CA ARG A 74 15.42 11.34 14.24
C ARG A 74 15.35 9.82 14.18
N GLN A 75 14.83 9.29 13.08
CA GLN A 75 14.59 7.87 12.84
C GLN A 75 15.00 7.51 11.40
N PRO A 76 16.30 7.33 11.13
CA PRO A 76 16.79 7.14 9.75
C PRO A 76 16.22 5.92 9.03
N GLY A 77 15.80 4.91 9.78
CA GLY A 77 15.21 3.68 9.25
C GLY A 77 13.69 3.60 9.37
N ASN A 78 12.98 4.72 9.54
CA ASN A 78 11.52 4.70 9.52
C ASN A 78 11.02 4.50 8.08
N PRO A 79 10.45 3.33 7.75
CA PRO A 79 10.15 2.99 6.36
C PRO A 79 8.94 3.76 5.80
N ASP A 80 8.03 4.24 6.64
CA ASP A 80 6.90 5.07 6.21
C ASP A 80 7.37 6.47 5.81
N ALA A 81 8.29 7.04 6.60
CA ALA A 81 8.90 8.32 6.29
C ALA A 81 9.82 8.24 5.06
N LEU A 82 10.56 7.13 4.90
CA LEU A 82 11.36 6.88 3.69
C LEU A 82 10.45 6.76 2.46
N GLU A 83 9.35 6.01 2.56
CA GLU A 83 8.38 5.88 1.46
C GLU A 83 7.84 7.24 1.03
N MET A 84 7.34 8.05 1.96
CA MET A 84 6.77 9.35 1.62
C MET A 84 7.83 10.35 1.14
N TYR A 85 9.03 10.33 1.71
CA TYR A 85 10.15 11.16 1.22
C TYR A 85 10.53 10.78 -0.23
N GLY A 86 10.63 9.48 -0.54
CA GLY A 86 10.88 9.00 -1.89
C GLY A 86 9.78 9.39 -2.88
N ARG A 87 8.51 9.30 -2.48
CA ARG A 87 7.38 9.79 -3.30
C ARG A 87 7.48 11.29 -3.58
N CYS A 88 7.85 12.09 -2.58
CA CYS A 88 8.11 13.52 -2.81
C CYS A 88 9.21 13.73 -3.87
N MET A 89 10.27 12.93 -3.85
CA MET A 89 11.35 13.04 -4.85
C MET A 89 10.88 12.69 -6.27
N LEU A 90 9.99 11.71 -6.43
CA LEU A 90 9.38 11.41 -7.73
C LEU A 90 8.56 12.59 -8.26
N GLU A 91 7.72 13.18 -7.42
CA GLU A 91 6.88 14.33 -7.79
C GLU A 91 7.70 15.59 -8.10
N LEU A 92 8.91 15.67 -7.56
CA LEU A 92 9.89 16.74 -7.82
C LEU A 92 10.80 16.47 -9.01
N ASP A 93 10.51 15.45 -9.82
CA ASP A 93 11.32 15.04 -10.98
C ASP A 93 12.77 14.69 -10.61
N ARG A 94 12.95 14.07 -9.43
CA ARG A 94 14.23 13.56 -8.90
C ARG A 94 14.21 12.03 -8.73
N PRO A 95 14.01 11.26 -9.81
CA PRO A 95 13.80 9.82 -9.74
C PRO A 95 15.02 9.04 -9.22
N ALA A 96 16.24 9.46 -9.55
CA ALA A 96 17.45 8.79 -9.07
C ALA A 96 17.58 8.84 -7.53
N GLU A 97 17.26 9.99 -6.92
CA GLU A 97 17.27 10.11 -5.46
C GLU A 97 16.09 9.36 -4.82
N ALA A 98 14.93 9.33 -5.49
CA ALA A 98 13.83 8.50 -5.06
C ALA A 98 14.22 7.01 -5.01
N ALA A 99 14.96 6.54 -6.02
CA ALA A 99 15.44 5.16 -6.08
C ALA A 99 16.37 4.83 -4.90
N ASP A 100 17.34 5.68 -4.57
CA ASP A 100 18.22 5.49 -3.41
C ASP A 100 17.43 5.42 -2.09
N VAL A 101 16.41 6.28 -1.95
CA VAL A 101 15.54 6.30 -0.76
C VAL A 101 14.69 5.03 -0.68
N PHE A 102 14.08 4.60 -1.79
CA PHE A 102 13.27 3.38 -1.83
C PHE A 102 14.10 2.11 -1.66
N LEU A 103 15.34 2.10 -2.14
CA LEU A 103 16.29 1.01 -1.86
C LEU A 103 16.55 0.89 -0.35
N THR A 104 16.68 2.02 0.34
CA THR A 104 16.78 2.02 1.81
C THR A 104 15.47 1.57 2.45
N ALA A 105 14.31 2.01 1.94
CA ALA A 105 13.00 1.62 2.47
C ALA A 105 12.75 0.11 2.35
N THR A 106 13.07 -0.50 1.21
CA THR A 106 12.92 -1.95 0.97
C THR A 106 13.84 -2.78 1.86
N ALA A 107 15.02 -2.27 2.24
CA ALA A 107 15.88 -2.92 3.23
C ALA A 107 15.25 -2.95 4.65
N HIS A 108 14.41 -1.97 4.99
CA HIS A 108 13.70 -1.90 6.27
C HIS A 108 12.36 -2.66 6.29
N ARG A 109 11.73 -2.85 5.12
CA ARG A 109 10.53 -3.68 4.93
C ARG A 109 10.75 -4.70 3.79
N PRO A 110 11.59 -5.73 4.00
CA PRO A 110 11.73 -6.78 3.00
C PRO A 110 10.41 -7.54 2.84
N GLY A 111 10.00 -7.80 1.61
CA GLY A 111 8.73 -8.46 1.31
C GLY A 111 7.54 -7.51 1.11
N ASP A 112 7.75 -6.20 1.10
CA ASP A 112 6.70 -5.24 0.73
C ASP A 112 6.71 -4.97 -0.78
N ARG A 113 5.77 -5.60 -1.49
CA ARG A 113 5.58 -5.42 -2.93
C ARG A 113 5.38 -3.96 -3.33
N SER A 114 4.69 -3.18 -2.50
CA SER A 114 4.37 -1.78 -2.81
C SER A 114 5.63 -0.93 -2.84
N LEU A 115 6.54 -1.13 -1.86
CA LEU A 115 7.84 -0.45 -1.86
C LEU A 115 8.72 -0.91 -3.02
N LEU A 116 8.69 -2.20 -3.35
CA LEU A 116 9.46 -2.72 -4.48
C LEU A 116 8.99 -2.11 -5.81
N PHE A 117 7.67 -1.97 -5.99
CA PHE A 117 7.11 -1.28 -7.15
C PHE A 117 7.54 0.19 -7.20
N LEU A 118 7.54 0.90 -6.07
CA LEU A 118 8.02 2.29 -6.03
C LEU A 118 9.50 2.41 -6.41
N LEU A 119 10.34 1.48 -5.95
CA LEU A 119 11.74 1.40 -6.37
C LEU A 119 11.83 1.14 -7.89
N ALA A 120 11.11 0.15 -8.42
CA ALA A 120 11.11 -0.11 -9.86
C ALA A 120 10.59 1.08 -10.68
N ARG A 121 9.57 1.81 -10.19
CA ARG A 121 9.06 3.02 -10.84
C ARG A 121 10.11 4.13 -10.84
N ALA A 122 10.84 4.29 -9.74
CA ALA A 122 11.90 5.28 -9.63
C ALA A 122 13.08 4.97 -10.57
N GLU A 123 13.54 3.71 -10.60
CA GLU A 123 14.57 3.24 -11.53
C GLU A 123 14.11 3.36 -13.00
N PHE A 124 12.83 3.07 -13.29
CA PHE A 124 12.27 3.28 -14.63
C PHE A 124 12.29 4.77 -15.03
N ALA A 125 11.88 5.66 -14.11
CA ALA A 125 11.86 7.10 -14.35
C ALA A 125 13.27 7.71 -14.43
N SER A 126 14.28 7.12 -13.78
CA SER A 126 15.68 7.55 -13.92
C SER A 126 16.35 7.07 -15.21
N GLY A 127 15.68 6.19 -15.97
CA GLY A 127 16.19 5.58 -17.20
C GLY A 127 16.93 4.25 -17.00
N ASP A 128 16.96 3.74 -15.76
CA ASP A 128 17.57 2.46 -15.38
C ASP A 128 16.60 1.29 -15.65
N TYR A 129 16.14 1.16 -16.89
CA TYR A 129 15.10 0.21 -17.30
C TYR A 129 15.46 -1.25 -16.97
N ASP A 130 16.72 -1.65 -17.19
CA ASP A 130 17.19 -3.01 -16.91
C ASP A 130 16.98 -3.39 -15.44
N ARG A 131 17.29 -2.48 -14.52
CA ARG A 131 17.11 -2.68 -13.07
C ARG A 131 15.65 -2.76 -12.70
N SER A 132 14.84 -1.85 -13.23
CA SER A 132 13.39 -1.85 -13.01
C SER A 132 12.73 -3.17 -13.43
N PHE A 133 13.05 -3.64 -14.65
CA PHE A 133 12.51 -4.88 -15.20
C PHE A 133 13.01 -6.09 -14.43
N GLN A 134 14.30 -6.14 -14.09
CA GLN A 134 14.85 -7.22 -13.29
C GLN A 134 14.17 -7.31 -11.93
N LEU A 135 13.97 -6.18 -11.25
CA LEU A 135 13.36 -6.12 -9.92
C LEU A 135 11.95 -6.70 -9.92
N MET A 136 11.10 -6.26 -10.85
CA MET A 136 9.72 -6.75 -10.98
C MET A 136 9.66 -8.20 -11.45
N ARG A 137 10.50 -8.60 -12.42
CA ARG A 137 10.56 -9.98 -12.90
C ARG A 137 10.98 -10.95 -11.81
N THR A 138 12.02 -10.62 -11.03
CA THR A 138 12.49 -11.47 -9.92
C THR A 138 11.39 -11.62 -8.87
N TRP A 139 10.75 -10.52 -8.47
CA TRP A 139 9.63 -10.60 -7.52
C TRP A 139 8.49 -11.46 -8.03
N ALA A 140 8.09 -11.27 -9.29
CA ALA A 140 6.98 -11.99 -9.90
C ALA A 140 7.22 -13.51 -9.95
N ILE A 141 8.48 -13.92 -10.21
CA ILE A 141 8.89 -15.33 -10.20
C ILE A 141 8.95 -15.89 -8.78
N ASP A 142 9.61 -15.18 -7.86
CA ASP A 142 9.88 -15.70 -6.51
C ASP A 142 8.61 -15.81 -5.65
N ASN A 143 7.57 -15.04 -5.98
CA ASN A 143 6.31 -14.98 -5.22
C ASN A 143 5.10 -15.53 -5.98
N ASP A 144 5.29 -16.08 -7.20
CA ASP A 144 4.20 -16.49 -8.10
C ASP A 144 3.11 -15.40 -8.22
N ASP A 145 3.54 -14.15 -8.43
CA ASP A 145 2.70 -12.96 -8.33
C ASP A 145 2.26 -12.46 -9.73
N PRO A 146 1.02 -12.75 -10.17
CA PRO A 146 0.53 -12.31 -11.47
C PRO A 146 0.40 -10.78 -11.55
N GLU A 147 0.16 -10.08 -10.44
CA GLU A 147 0.04 -8.63 -10.43
C GLU A 147 1.39 -7.97 -10.72
N ALA A 148 2.48 -8.52 -10.21
CA ALA A 148 3.83 -8.04 -10.50
C ALA A 148 4.23 -8.21 -11.98
N TRP A 149 3.78 -9.28 -12.63
CA TRP A 149 3.90 -9.42 -14.09
C TRP A 149 3.13 -8.34 -14.84
N LEU A 150 1.93 -7.97 -14.38
CA LEU A 150 1.16 -6.87 -14.98
C LEU A 150 1.81 -5.50 -14.77
N LEU A 151 2.45 -5.27 -13.62
CA LEU A 151 3.24 -4.05 -13.41
C LEU A 151 4.43 -3.97 -14.39
N LEU A 152 5.13 -5.09 -14.61
CA LEU A 152 6.21 -5.17 -15.61
C LEU A 152 5.67 -4.95 -17.04
N ALA A 153 4.52 -5.52 -17.38
CA ALA A 153 3.86 -5.26 -18.66
C ALA A 153 3.51 -3.78 -18.86
N GLY A 154 3.07 -3.11 -17.80
CA GLY A 154 2.83 -1.67 -17.79
C GLY A 154 4.09 -0.86 -18.13
N PHE A 155 5.23 -1.19 -17.50
CA PHE A 155 6.52 -0.55 -17.81
C PHE A 155 6.96 -0.81 -19.25
N ALA A 156 6.81 -2.04 -19.75
CA ALA A 156 7.12 -2.36 -21.15
C ALA A 156 6.22 -1.61 -22.14
N THR A 157 4.94 -1.47 -21.83
CA THR A 157 3.98 -0.70 -22.64
C THR A 157 4.32 0.79 -22.66
N GLU A 158 4.79 1.36 -21.55
CA GLU A 158 5.25 2.76 -21.47
C GLU A 158 6.54 3.00 -22.27
N LEU A 159 7.41 1.99 -22.35
CA LEU A 159 8.63 2.02 -23.15
C LEU A 159 8.40 1.74 -24.66
N ASP A 160 7.14 1.47 -25.06
CA ASP A 160 6.78 1.03 -26.40
C ASP A 160 7.50 -0.27 -26.82
N ASP A 161 7.66 -1.19 -25.85
CA ASP A 161 8.21 -2.53 -26.04
C ASP A 161 7.10 -3.59 -25.96
N PRO A 162 6.39 -3.83 -27.08
CA PRO A 162 5.23 -4.73 -27.10
C PRO A 162 5.60 -6.20 -26.89
N ASP A 163 6.86 -6.58 -27.14
CA ASP A 163 7.30 -7.97 -26.99
C ASP A 163 7.44 -8.31 -25.50
N ASN A 164 8.16 -7.49 -24.73
CA ASN A 164 8.22 -7.68 -23.27
C ASN A 164 6.85 -7.49 -22.61
N ALA A 165 6.01 -6.58 -23.12
CA ALA A 165 4.66 -6.39 -22.59
C ALA A 165 3.80 -7.65 -22.78
N ARG A 166 3.83 -8.26 -23.98
CA ARG A 166 3.11 -9.50 -24.27
C ARG A 166 3.60 -10.64 -23.39
N ASP A 167 4.91 -10.87 -23.34
CA ASP A 167 5.49 -11.95 -22.54
C ASP A 167 5.07 -11.86 -21.07
N ALA A 168 5.09 -10.65 -20.49
CA ALA A 168 4.70 -10.43 -19.11
C ALA A 168 3.19 -10.68 -18.88
N ILE A 169 2.33 -10.21 -19.79
CA ILE A 169 0.88 -10.45 -19.71
C ILE A 169 0.57 -11.94 -19.81
N GLU A 170 1.23 -12.67 -20.72
CA GLU A 170 1.04 -14.12 -20.88
C GLU A 170 1.43 -14.87 -19.60
N ARG A 171 2.55 -14.50 -18.94
CA ARG A 171 2.91 -15.07 -17.63
C ARG A 171 1.90 -14.76 -16.54
N ALA A 172 1.32 -13.57 -16.53
CA ALA A 172 0.24 -13.24 -15.59
C ALA A 172 -1.00 -14.16 -15.81
N ILE A 173 -1.38 -14.39 -17.07
CA ILE A 173 -2.49 -15.29 -17.44
C ILE A 173 -2.17 -16.75 -17.07
N GLU A 174 -0.94 -17.21 -17.27
CA GLU A 174 -0.52 -18.57 -16.92
C GLU A 174 -0.57 -18.83 -15.40
N LEU A 175 -0.21 -17.84 -14.59
CA LEU A 175 -0.26 -17.94 -13.13
C LEU A 175 -1.68 -17.83 -12.57
N ASP A 176 -2.50 -16.93 -13.13
CA ASP A 176 -3.89 -16.75 -12.71
C ASP A 176 -4.85 -16.54 -13.88
N ALA A 177 -5.22 -17.66 -14.50
CA ALA A 177 -6.09 -17.64 -15.67
C ALA A 177 -7.55 -17.28 -15.35
N THR A 178 -7.99 -17.44 -14.10
CA THR A 178 -9.43 -17.35 -13.72
C THR A 178 -9.73 -16.43 -12.53
N GLY A 179 -8.74 -16.00 -11.78
CA GLY A 179 -8.94 -15.23 -10.56
C GLY A 179 -9.22 -13.75 -10.80
N SER A 180 -8.62 -13.16 -11.84
CA SER A 180 -8.85 -11.75 -12.21
C SER A 180 -8.95 -11.54 -13.71
N ALA A 181 -9.82 -10.59 -14.12
CA ALA A 181 -9.88 -10.14 -15.50
C ALA A 181 -8.71 -9.22 -15.89
N ALA A 182 -7.91 -8.74 -14.94
CA ALA A 182 -6.89 -7.71 -15.15
C ALA A 182 -5.86 -8.06 -16.24
N ALA A 183 -5.39 -9.31 -16.29
CA ALA A 183 -4.42 -9.72 -17.29
C ALA A 183 -5.01 -9.77 -18.71
N TYR A 184 -6.27 -10.17 -18.85
CA TYR A 184 -6.97 -10.12 -20.14
C TYR A 184 -7.28 -8.69 -20.56
N LEU A 185 -7.57 -7.78 -19.63
CA LEU A 185 -7.74 -6.36 -19.94
C LEU A 185 -6.44 -5.73 -20.41
N ALA A 186 -5.32 -6.01 -19.74
CA ALA A 186 -4.00 -5.58 -20.20
C ALA A 186 -3.67 -6.14 -21.60
N ALA A 187 -4.02 -7.41 -21.87
CA ALA A 187 -3.87 -8.02 -23.18
C ALA A 187 -4.72 -7.32 -24.26
N ALA A 188 -5.97 -6.96 -23.92
CA ALA A 188 -6.86 -6.23 -24.81
C ALA A 188 -6.33 -4.82 -25.11
N ASP A 189 -5.85 -4.10 -24.10
CA ASP A 189 -5.27 -2.76 -24.24
C ASP A 189 -4.02 -2.78 -25.11
N LEU A 190 -3.14 -3.77 -24.92
CA LEU A 190 -1.95 -3.94 -25.77
C LEU A 190 -2.35 -4.26 -27.22
N ALA A 191 -3.33 -5.15 -27.42
CA ALA A 191 -3.81 -5.50 -28.75
C ALA A 191 -4.44 -4.30 -29.47
N GLU A 192 -5.23 -3.48 -28.77
CA GLU A 192 -5.80 -2.23 -29.30
C GLU A 192 -4.72 -1.24 -29.73
N ARG A 193 -3.69 -1.05 -28.89
CA ARG A 193 -2.54 -0.20 -29.23
C ARG A 193 -1.81 -0.66 -30.49
N LEU A 194 -1.73 -1.97 -30.69
CA LEU A 194 -1.12 -2.59 -31.87
C LEU A 194 -2.06 -2.66 -33.08
N GLY A 195 -3.33 -2.28 -32.93
CA GLY A 195 -4.35 -2.34 -33.97
C GLY A 195 -4.89 -3.75 -34.25
N ASP A 196 -4.62 -4.73 -33.39
CA ASP A 196 -5.15 -6.09 -33.49
C ASP A 196 -6.53 -6.17 -32.82
N THR A 197 -7.55 -5.72 -33.54
CA THR A 197 -8.93 -5.68 -33.05
C THR A 197 -9.50 -7.07 -32.77
N ASP A 198 -9.07 -8.09 -33.51
CA ASP A 198 -9.54 -9.47 -33.33
C ASP A 198 -9.02 -10.06 -32.01
N LEU A 199 -7.74 -9.84 -31.72
CA LEU A 199 -7.15 -10.25 -30.45
C LEU A 199 -7.76 -9.45 -29.29
N ALA A 200 -7.92 -8.13 -29.43
CA ALA A 200 -8.54 -7.30 -28.40
C ALA A 200 -9.94 -7.80 -28.03
N LEU A 201 -10.79 -8.07 -29.02
CA LEU A 201 -12.13 -8.60 -28.82
C LEU A 201 -12.10 -9.98 -28.14
N ARG A 202 -11.20 -10.87 -28.58
CA ARG A 202 -11.02 -12.17 -27.94
C ARG A 202 -10.69 -12.01 -26.45
N ARG A 203 -9.74 -11.14 -26.10
CA ARG A 203 -9.30 -10.91 -24.72
C ARG A 203 -10.41 -10.29 -23.87
N LEU A 204 -11.18 -9.34 -24.39
CA LEU A 204 -12.36 -8.78 -23.70
C LEU A 204 -13.43 -9.83 -23.41
N ARG A 205 -13.65 -10.77 -24.34
CA ARG A 205 -14.59 -11.88 -24.15
C ARG A 205 -14.14 -12.88 -23.08
N GLN A 206 -12.84 -13.11 -22.95
CA GLN A 206 -12.27 -13.89 -21.84
C GLN A 206 -12.42 -13.12 -20.52
N ALA A 207 -12.06 -11.84 -20.49
CA ALA A 207 -12.21 -10.96 -19.34
C ALA A 207 -13.65 -10.92 -18.81
N TYR A 208 -14.63 -10.82 -19.71
CA TYR A 208 -16.05 -10.86 -19.38
C TYR A 208 -16.51 -12.21 -18.82
N GLY A 209 -15.87 -13.30 -19.23
CA GLY A 209 -16.08 -14.62 -18.65
C GLY A 209 -15.68 -14.72 -17.18
N ILE A 210 -14.70 -13.92 -16.75
CA ILE A 210 -14.21 -13.86 -15.38
C ILE A 210 -15.04 -12.86 -14.54
N GLU A 211 -15.21 -11.65 -15.05
CA GLU A 211 -15.89 -10.54 -14.34
C GLU A 211 -17.11 -10.01 -15.13
N ALA A 212 -18.14 -10.84 -15.27
CA ALA A 212 -19.34 -10.47 -16.05
C ALA A 212 -20.11 -9.25 -15.51
N GLU A 213 -19.96 -8.93 -14.22
CA GLU A 213 -20.59 -7.78 -13.57
C GLU A 213 -19.80 -6.47 -13.77
N ASN A 214 -18.58 -6.54 -14.31
CA ASN A 214 -17.74 -5.37 -14.54
C ASN A 214 -18.26 -4.57 -15.75
N ALA A 215 -18.90 -3.44 -15.47
CA ALA A 215 -19.50 -2.58 -16.48
C ALA A 215 -18.50 -2.09 -17.54
N VAL A 216 -17.24 -1.86 -17.16
CA VAL A 216 -16.20 -1.38 -18.10
C VAL A 216 -15.96 -2.41 -19.20
N ILE A 217 -15.91 -3.70 -18.84
CA ILE A 217 -15.72 -4.79 -19.81
C ILE A 217 -16.93 -4.90 -20.74
N ALA A 218 -18.13 -4.83 -20.15
CA ALA A 218 -19.38 -4.90 -20.90
C ALA A 218 -19.54 -3.72 -21.88
N ASP A 219 -19.15 -2.52 -21.46
CA ASP A 219 -19.18 -1.32 -22.30
C ASP A 219 -18.21 -1.44 -23.46
N ARG A 220 -16.96 -1.85 -23.21
CA ARG A 220 -15.96 -2.11 -24.26
C ARG A 220 -16.44 -3.15 -25.26
N LEU A 221 -17.04 -4.26 -24.81
CA LEU A 221 -17.61 -5.26 -25.73
C LEU A 221 -18.68 -4.66 -26.66
N ARG A 222 -19.52 -3.73 -26.17
CA ARG A 222 -20.51 -3.05 -27.00
C ARG A 222 -19.89 -2.13 -28.04
N GLU A 223 -18.73 -1.53 -27.76
CA GLU A 223 -17.98 -0.73 -28.74
C GLU A 223 -17.52 -1.60 -29.93
N TYR A 224 -17.25 -2.89 -29.68
CA TYR A 224 -16.99 -3.90 -30.72
C TYR A 224 -18.26 -4.49 -31.34
N GLY A 225 -19.45 -4.01 -30.97
CA GLY A 225 -20.73 -4.49 -31.49
C GLY A 225 -21.21 -5.82 -30.88
N GLU A 226 -20.54 -6.33 -29.84
CA GLU A 226 -21.00 -7.50 -29.10
C GLU A 226 -22.10 -7.12 -28.09
N VAL A 227 -23.07 -8.01 -27.90
CA VAL A 227 -24.11 -7.84 -26.87
C VAL A 227 -23.70 -8.65 -25.64
N PRO A 228 -23.38 -8.02 -24.50
CA PRO A 228 -22.95 -8.74 -23.30
C PRO A 228 -23.99 -9.77 -22.85
N GLY A 229 -23.53 -11.01 -22.63
CA GLY A 229 -24.36 -12.14 -22.28
C GLY A 229 -23.59 -13.47 -22.30
N PRO A 230 -24.24 -14.60 -22.00
CA PRO A 230 -23.56 -15.89 -21.87
C PRO A 230 -22.86 -16.37 -23.15
N THR A 231 -23.34 -15.96 -24.32
CA THR A 231 -22.82 -16.39 -25.62
C THR A 231 -21.51 -15.71 -26.03
N VAL A 232 -21.18 -14.55 -25.42
CA VAL A 232 -19.93 -13.85 -25.74
C VAL A 232 -18.76 -14.36 -24.93
N VAL A 233 -18.98 -15.11 -23.86
CA VAL A 233 -17.91 -15.63 -22.98
C VAL A 233 -16.98 -16.58 -23.75
N LEU A 234 -15.68 -16.42 -23.55
CA LEU A 234 -14.65 -17.35 -24.02
C LEU A 234 -13.90 -17.98 -22.84
N PRO A 235 -13.40 -19.22 -22.98
CA PRO A 235 -12.63 -19.85 -21.92
C PRO A 235 -11.32 -19.10 -21.65
N PRO A 236 -10.83 -19.13 -20.39
CA PRO A 236 -9.56 -18.53 -20.02
C PRO A 236 -8.37 -19.25 -20.67
N GLY A 237 -7.23 -18.54 -20.78
CA GLY A 237 -5.97 -19.04 -21.32
C GLY A 237 -5.29 -18.06 -22.27
N VAL A 238 -4.01 -18.32 -22.55
CA VAL A 238 -3.20 -17.59 -23.54
C VAL A 238 -3.71 -17.86 -24.95
#